data_AF-A0A0W0FZ72-F1
#
_entry.id   AF-A0A0W0FZ72-F1
#
_cell.length_a   1.000
_cell.length_b   1.000
_cell.length_c   1.000
_cell.angle_alpha   90.00
_cell.angle_beta   90.00
_cell.angle_gamma   90.00
#
_symmetry.space_group_name_H-M   'P 1'
#
loop_
_entity.id
_entity.type
_entity.pdbx_description
1 polymer ?
#
loop_
_entity_poly.entity_id
_entity_poly.type
_entity_poly.pdbx_seq_one_letter_code
_entity_poly.pdbx_strand_id
1 'polypeptide(L)'
;MYTPFALLPFLLLPVQGVIQTAFLDDTATANITYVEGWGEGNTCDTCNLKPDASKAFQGTWHDTTHFVENNKSTELHINFTGVSLEVFCILPPKDVPAVLNYSLLFELDGQPAGQPYIKRAEELTEEYQYNVSVIALKDLENKEHHFAMILNSTELNSVALFDYATVEFEGDNATSTGTSGSASSTPTGPSSIGTGSVTQPTGGATGNGNGALGLKTNVLLGGVGVLMGIALTA
;
A
#
# COMPACT_ATOMS: atom_id res chain seq x y z
N MET A 1 -67.52 25.55 -3.00
CA MET A 1 -66.65 24.70 -3.84
C MET A 1 -65.28 24.67 -3.18
N TYR A 2 -64.98 23.62 -2.42
CA TYR A 2 -63.69 23.43 -1.74
C TYR A 2 -62.92 22.35 -2.48
N THR A 3 -61.80 22.71 -3.11
CA THR A 3 -60.84 21.76 -3.66
C THR A 3 -59.92 21.27 -2.53
N PRO A 4 -59.82 19.95 -2.28
CA PRO A 4 -58.84 19.46 -1.33
C PRO A 4 -57.45 19.49 -1.97
N PHE A 5 -56.51 20.16 -1.31
CA PHE A 5 -55.08 20.03 -1.60
C PHE A 5 -54.63 18.63 -1.18
N ALA A 6 -54.28 17.79 -2.14
CA ALA A 6 -53.62 16.52 -1.87
C ALA A 6 -52.15 16.80 -1.52
N LEU A 7 -51.77 16.59 -0.26
CA LEU A 7 -50.37 16.52 0.15
C LEU A 7 -49.76 15.24 -0.44
N LEU A 8 -48.80 15.37 -1.36
CA LEU A 8 -47.99 14.23 -1.78
C LEU A 8 -47.14 13.78 -0.58
N PRO A 9 -47.23 12.51 -0.16
CA PRO A 9 -46.27 11.97 0.79
C PRO A 9 -44.91 11.87 0.09
N PHE A 10 -43.92 12.61 0.60
CA PHE A 10 -42.52 12.39 0.25
C PHE A 10 -42.15 10.97 0.72
N LEU A 11 -42.01 10.06 -0.25
CA LEU A 11 -41.45 8.72 -0.03
C LEU A 11 -39.96 8.89 0.27
N LEU A 12 -39.61 8.92 1.55
CA LEU A 12 -38.24 8.74 2.01
C LEU A 12 -37.89 7.27 1.82
N LEU A 13 -37.25 6.94 0.70
CA LEU A 13 -36.60 5.63 0.56
C LEU A 13 -35.36 5.63 1.48
N PRO A 14 -35.16 4.60 2.32
CA PRO A 14 -33.93 4.49 3.09
C PRO A 14 -32.76 4.26 2.11
N VAL A 15 -31.78 5.17 2.12
CA VAL A 15 -30.47 4.89 1.54
C VAL A 15 -29.81 3.87 2.45
N GLN A 16 -29.69 2.63 2.00
CA GLN A 16 -28.90 1.62 2.70
C GLN A 16 -27.45 1.76 2.26
N GLY A 17 -26.64 2.38 3.12
CA GLY A 17 -25.19 2.41 2.97
C GLY A 17 -24.62 0.99 3.05
N VAL A 18 -23.74 0.64 2.12
CA VAL A 18 -23.02 -0.63 2.11
C VAL A 18 -21.60 -0.36 2.57
N ILE A 19 -21.12 -1.12 3.56
CA ILE A 19 -19.71 -1.06 3.95
C ILE A 19 -18.87 -1.77 2.89
N GLN A 20 -17.89 -1.07 2.35
CA GLN A 20 -16.89 -1.58 1.41
C GLN A 20 -15.51 -1.54 2.07
N THR A 21 -14.62 -2.44 1.64
CA THR A 21 -13.23 -2.50 2.12
C THR A 21 -12.28 -2.15 0.99
N ALA A 22 -11.34 -1.25 1.26
CA ALA A 22 -10.20 -0.95 0.42
C ALA A 22 -8.91 -1.43 1.08
N PHE A 23 -7.92 -1.81 0.26
CA PHE A 23 -6.58 -2.19 0.70
C PHE A 23 -5.61 -1.10 0.25
N LEU A 24 -4.79 -0.63 1.19
CA LEU A 24 -3.71 0.33 0.96
C LEU A 24 -2.39 -0.42 1.11
N ASP A 25 -1.76 -0.68 -0.03
CA ASP A 25 -0.49 -1.37 -0.16
C ASP A 25 0.69 -0.49 0.31
N ASP A 26 1.79 -1.07 0.79
CA ASP A 26 3.00 -0.33 1.20
C ASP A 26 3.70 0.41 0.06
N THR A 27 3.38 0.10 -1.19
CA THR A 27 3.93 0.91 -2.28
C THR A 27 3.45 2.35 -2.13
N ALA A 28 4.36 3.32 -2.33
CA ALA A 28 4.01 4.73 -2.20
C ALA A 28 2.88 5.09 -3.18
N THR A 29 1.69 5.31 -2.64
CA THR A 29 0.49 5.72 -3.37
C THR A 29 0.15 7.18 -3.05
N ALA A 30 -0.91 7.72 -3.65
CA ALA A 30 -1.43 9.03 -3.25
C ALA A 30 -1.90 9.08 -1.78
N ASN A 31 -2.14 7.92 -1.16
CA ASN A 31 -2.69 7.80 0.18
C ASN A 31 -1.64 7.56 1.26
N ILE A 32 -0.48 7.01 0.91
CA ILE A 32 0.59 6.68 1.88
C ILE A 32 1.81 7.56 1.63
N THR A 33 2.30 8.21 2.69
CA THR A 33 3.54 9.01 2.64
C THR A 33 4.50 8.56 3.73
N TYR A 34 5.76 8.40 3.34
CA TYR A 34 6.86 8.01 4.22
C TYR A 34 7.73 9.22 4.57
N VAL A 35 8.07 9.36 5.85
CA VAL A 35 8.90 10.45 6.37
C VAL A 35 10.11 9.88 7.09
N GLU A 36 11.30 10.28 6.61
CA GLU A 36 12.62 10.00 7.21
C GLU A 36 12.95 8.49 7.33
N GLY A 37 13.84 7.98 6.47
CA GLY A 37 14.52 6.68 6.70
C GLY A 37 13.77 5.42 6.28
N TRP A 38 12.53 5.53 5.81
CA TRP A 38 11.82 4.40 5.20
C TRP A 38 12.42 4.01 3.85
N GLY A 39 12.50 2.70 3.60
CA GLY A 39 12.92 2.12 2.34
C GLY A 39 12.09 0.90 1.96
N GLU A 40 12.02 0.63 0.66
CA GLU A 40 11.42 -0.59 0.12
C GLU A 40 12.28 -1.81 0.49
N GLY A 41 11.74 -2.70 1.31
CA GLY A 41 12.51 -3.77 1.94
C GLY A 41 12.72 -5.00 1.05
N ASN A 42 11.77 -5.29 0.15
CA ASN A 42 11.85 -6.42 -0.78
C ASN A 42 12.99 -6.31 -1.81
N THR A 43 13.56 -5.12 -1.98
CA THR A 43 14.73 -4.90 -2.85
C THR A 43 16.04 -4.69 -2.07
N CYS A 44 16.01 -4.78 -0.74
CA CYS A 44 17.17 -4.52 0.10
C CYS A 44 18.08 -5.75 0.26
N ASP A 45 19.10 -5.86 -0.60
CA ASP A 45 20.06 -6.97 -0.55
C ASP A 45 20.91 -7.00 0.73
N THR A 46 21.18 -5.84 1.31
CA THR A 46 22.06 -5.66 2.48
C THR A 46 21.33 -5.62 3.82
N CYS A 47 20.00 -5.63 3.82
CA CYS A 47 19.22 -5.59 5.05
C CYS A 47 19.32 -6.92 5.80
N ASN A 48 19.36 -6.86 7.13
CA ASN A 48 19.38 -8.06 7.98
C ASN A 48 18.00 -8.71 8.09
N LEU A 49 16.94 -7.90 8.00
CA LEU A 49 15.56 -8.37 7.96
C LEU A 49 15.22 -8.71 6.51
N LYS A 50 14.87 -9.98 6.28
CA LYS A 50 14.54 -10.56 4.97
C LYS A 50 13.28 -11.41 5.07
N PRO A 51 12.09 -10.80 5.24
CA PRO A 51 10.83 -11.50 5.06
C PRO A 51 10.78 -12.23 3.70
N ASP A 52 10.12 -13.39 3.67
CA ASP A 52 9.67 -14.03 2.44
C ASP A 52 8.58 -13.17 1.78
N ALA A 53 8.93 -12.55 0.65
CA ALA A 53 8.03 -11.70 -0.13
C ALA A 53 6.74 -12.43 -0.54
N SER A 54 6.77 -13.74 -0.78
CA SER A 54 5.55 -14.47 -1.19
C SER A 54 4.46 -14.52 -0.11
N LYS A 55 4.79 -14.13 1.13
CA LYS A 55 3.87 -14.07 2.27
C LYS A 55 3.48 -12.64 2.67
N ALA A 56 4.18 -11.64 2.16
CA ALA A 56 3.81 -10.24 2.31
C ALA A 56 2.64 -9.89 1.39
N PHE A 57 1.86 -8.87 1.74
CA PHE A 57 0.79 -8.40 0.89
C PHE A 57 1.38 -7.85 -0.40
N GLN A 58 0.89 -8.35 -1.54
CA GLN A 58 1.40 -8.05 -2.89
C GLN A 58 2.92 -8.21 -3.12
N GLY A 59 3.65 -8.85 -2.21
CA GLY A 59 5.06 -9.14 -2.39
C GLY A 59 6.02 -8.05 -1.94
N THR A 60 5.53 -6.99 -1.29
CA THR A 60 6.30 -5.81 -0.91
C THR A 60 6.10 -5.46 0.56
N TRP A 61 7.03 -4.67 1.11
CA TRP A 61 6.89 -4.02 2.40
C TRP A 61 7.86 -2.84 2.44
N HIS A 62 7.53 -1.84 3.27
CA HIS A 62 8.46 -0.76 3.59
C HIS A 62 8.94 -0.91 5.02
N ASP A 63 10.24 -0.75 5.22
CA ASP A 63 10.83 -0.84 6.54
C ASP A 63 11.69 0.36 6.90
N THR A 64 11.82 0.56 8.20
CA THR A 64 12.63 1.61 8.78
C THR A 64 13.14 1.19 10.14
N THR A 65 14.24 1.81 10.57
CA THR A 65 14.78 1.67 11.93
C THR A 65 14.93 3.05 12.55
N HIS A 66 14.28 3.25 13.68
CA HIS A 66 14.48 4.41 14.54
C HIS A 66 15.51 4.10 15.62
N PHE A 67 16.52 4.95 15.71
CA PHE A 67 17.54 4.90 16.76
C PHE A 67 17.30 6.00 17.78
N VAL A 68 17.46 5.71 19.07
CA VAL A 68 17.25 6.67 20.16
C VAL A 68 18.17 7.88 20.07
N GLU A 69 19.35 7.74 19.43
CA GLU A 69 20.24 8.89 19.20
C GLU A 69 19.75 9.81 18.08
N ASN A 70 18.78 9.37 17.27
CA ASN A 70 18.18 10.18 16.23
C ASN A 70 17.14 11.13 16.86
N ASN A 71 17.34 12.44 16.68
CA ASN A 71 16.43 13.46 17.16
C ASN A 71 15.25 13.71 16.20
N LYS A 72 15.19 13.00 15.08
CA LYS A 72 14.10 13.08 14.12
C LYS A 72 13.10 11.95 14.34
N SER A 73 11.83 12.33 14.27
CA SER A 73 10.71 11.38 14.21
C SER A 73 10.69 10.70 12.85
N THR A 74 10.50 9.38 12.84
CA THR A 74 10.28 8.57 11.64
C THR A 74 8.81 8.25 11.55
N GLU A 75 8.15 8.61 10.46
CA GLU A 75 6.68 8.59 10.40
C GLU A 75 6.17 7.98 9.09
N LEU A 76 5.01 7.34 9.20
CA LEU A 76 4.20 6.90 8.07
C LEU A 76 2.83 7.56 8.20
N HIS A 77 2.37 8.19 7.13
CA HIS A 77 1.06 8.84 7.08
C HIS A 77 0.14 8.11 6.11
N ILE A 78 -1.12 7.94 6.51
CA ILE A 78 -2.19 7.40 5.69
C ILE A 78 -3.33 8.41 5.65
N ASN A 79 -3.66 8.89 4.46
CA ASN A 79 -4.88 9.65 4.20
C ASN A 79 -5.97 8.71 3.70
N PHE A 80 -7.13 8.70 4.34
CA PHE A 80 -8.25 7.86 3.95
C PHE A 80 -9.60 8.53 4.19
N THR A 81 -10.65 8.05 3.53
CA THR A 81 -12.04 8.38 3.87
C THR A 81 -12.72 7.08 4.25
N GLY A 82 -13.26 7.01 5.47
CA GLY A 82 -13.91 5.78 5.93
C GLY A 82 -14.27 5.78 7.40
N VAL A 83 -14.81 4.65 7.84
CA VAL A 83 -15.31 4.38 9.20
C VAL A 83 -14.39 3.46 10.01
N SER A 84 -13.36 2.88 9.37
CA SER A 84 -12.37 2.02 10.03
C SER A 84 -11.03 2.07 9.31
N LEU A 85 -9.96 1.93 10.08
CA LEU A 85 -8.59 1.71 9.60
C LEU A 85 -7.96 0.58 10.41
N GLU A 86 -7.34 -0.38 9.75
CA GLU A 86 -6.50 -1.40 10.39
C GLU A 86 -5.13 -1.46 9.69
N VAL A 87 -4.04 -1.40 10.46
CA VAL A 87 -2.67 -1.33 9.94
C VAL A 87 -1.94 -2.62 10.28
N PHE A 88 -1.30 -3.22 9.27
CA PHE A 88 -0.62 -4.51 9.38
C PHE A 88 0.88 -4.37 9.12
N CYS A 89 1.65 -4.99 10.02
CA CYS A 89 3.10 -5.07 9.93
C CYS A 89 3.58 -6.53 9.88
N ILE A 90 4.84 -6.71 9.48
CA ILE A 90 5.57 -7.97 9.55
C ILE A 90 6.50 -7.92 10.77
N LEU A 91 6.36 -8.86 11.69
CA LEU A 91 7.27 -8.94 12.83
C LEU A 91 8.44 -9.87 12.50
N PRO A 92 9.69 -9.46 12.80
CA PRO A 92 10.86 -10.28 12.56
C PRO A 92 10.97 -11.42 13.59
N PRO A 93 11.80 -12.43 13.31
CA PRO A 93 12.17 -13.42 14.31
C PRO A 93 13.13 -12.85 15.36
N LYS A 94 13.09 -13.40 16.57
CA LYS A 94 13.82 -12.89 17.74
C LYS A 94 15.35 -13.03 17.65
N ASP A 95 15.86 -13.96 16.84
CA ASP A 95 17.28 -14.32 16.76
C ASP A 95 18.01 -13.71 15.54
N VAL A 96 17.46 -12.65 14.94
CA VAL A 96 18.10 -11.93 13.82
C VAL A 96 19.01 -10.81 14.35
N PRO A 97 20.23 -10.62 13.80
CA PRO A 97 21.13 -9.56 14.23
C PRO A 97 20.67 -8.17 13.71
N ALA A 98 19.55 -7.67 14.22
CA ALA A 98 18.94 -6.40 13.86
C ALA A 98 18.35 -5.70 15.09
N VAL A 99 17.83 -4.48 14.90
CA VAL A 99 16.90 -3.89 15.86
C VAL A 99 15.57 -4.63 15.72
N LEU A 100 15.04 -5.12 16.84
CA LEU A 100 13.86 -5.99 16.84
C LEU A 100 12.70 -5.44 17.68
N ASN A 101 12.92 -4.39 18.45
CA ASN A 101 11.84 -3.83 19.26
C ASN A 101 10.87 -3.05 18.37
N TYR A 102 9.59 -3.10 18.71
CA TYR A 102 8.57 -2.23 18.17
C TYR A 102 8.19 -1.24 19.26
N SER A 103 8.10 0.05 18.91
CA SER A 103 7.63 1.11 19.79
C SER A 103 6.91 2.14 18.93
N LEU A 104 5.66 1.83 18.60
CA LEU A 104 4.84 2.62 17.68
C LEU A 104 3.81 3.43 18.47
N LEU A 105 3.76 4.72 18.17
CA LEU A 105 2.67 5.61 18.58
C LEU A 105 1.77 5.87 17.38
N PHE A 106 0.51 6.20 17.66
CA PHE A 106 -0.48 6.42 16.63
C PHE A 106 -1.25 7.70 16.89
N GLU A 107 -1.52 8.43 15.82
CA GLU A 107 -2.38 9.60 15.83
C GLU A 107 -3.44 9.49 14.73
N LEU A 108 -4.63 9.99 15.02
CA LEU A 108 -5.73 10.19 14.07
C LEU A 108 -6.15 11.65 14.15
N ASP A 109 -6.14 12.34 13.01
CA ASP A 109 -6.51 13.76 12.89
C ASP A 109 -5.71 14.67 13.84
N GLY A 110 -4.44 14.33 14.06
CA GLY A 110 -3.51 15.05 14.93
C GLY A 110 -3.78 14.86 16.43
N GLN A 111 -4.54 13.85 16.82
CA GLN A 111 -4.78 13.46 18.21
C GLN A 111 -4.30 12.02 18.45
N PRO A 112 -3.80 11.68 19.66
CA PRO A 112 -3.43 10.32 19.99
C PRO A 112 -4.57 9.32 19.75
N ALA A 113 -4.27 8.20 19.09
CA ALA A 113 -5.22 7.16 18.73
C ALA A 113 -4.79 5.78 19.25
N GLY A 114 -5.73 5.03 19.82
CA GLY A 114 -5.46 3.67 20.32
C GLY A 114 -4.44 3.61 21.47
N GLN A 115 -3.89 2.42 21.68
CA GLN A 115 -2.77 2.20 22.61
C GLN A 115 -1.46 2.11 21.83
N PRO A 116 -0.32 2.56 22.39
CA PRO A 116 0.99 2.30 21.80
C PRO A 116 1.20 0.82 21.52
N TYR A 117 1.76 0.48 20.37
CA TYR A 117 2.19 -0.88 20.07
C TYR A 117 3.65 -1.04 20.49
N ILE A 118 3.87 -1.72 21.61
CA ILE A 118 5.20 -2.03 22.13
C ILE A 118 5.41 -3.53 22.12
N LYS A 119 6.52 -3.97 21.52
CA LYS A 119 6.96 -5.36 21.56
C LYS A 119 8.47 -5.41 21.69
N ARG A 120 8.97 -6.11 22.69
CA ARG A 120 10.42 -6.29 22.87
C ARG A 120 10.93 -7.51 22.11
N ALA A 121 12.23 -7.53 21.85
CA ALA A 121 12.89 -8.65 21.17
C ALA A 121 12.55 -10.01 21.81
N GLU A 122 12.51 -10.08 23.15
CA GLU A 122 12.16 -11.30 23.90
C GLU A 122 10.71 -11.78 23.73
N GLU A 123 9.81 -10.92 23.23
CA GLU A 123 8.39 -11.23 22.99
C GLU A 123 8.13 -11.71 21.55
N LEU A 124 9.15 -11.69 20.70
CA LEU A 124 9.08 -12.17 19.32
C LEU A 124 9.19 -13.71 19.24
N THR A 125 8.78 -14.24 18.10
CA THR A 125 8.81 -15.67 17.80
C THR A 125 10.10 -16.07 17.07
N GLU A 126 10.27 -17.37 16.82
CA GLU A 126 11.39 -17.89 16.01
C GLU A 126 11.23 -17.69 14.50
N GLU A 127 10.03 -17.31 14.07
CA GLU A 127 9.69 -17.10 12.66
C GLU A 127 9.13 -15.69 12.43
N TYR A 128 9.16 -15.22 11.18
CA TYR A 128 8.44 -14.03 10.76
C TYR A 128 6.94 -14.21 10.99
N GLN A 129 6.28 -13.20 11.57
CA GLN A 129 4.83 -13.15 11.68
C GLN A 129 4.30 -12.11 10.68
N TYR A 130 3.43 -12.54 9.78
CA TYR A 130 2.81 -11.71 8.76
C TYR A 130 1.38 -11.34 9.18
N ASN A 131 0.82 -10.30 8.57
CA ASN A 131 -0.54 -9.83 8.85
C ASN A 131 -0.78 -9.53 10.34
N VAL A 132 0.23 -8.97 11.03
CA VAL A 132 0.08 -8.59 12.43
C VAL A 132 -0.52 -7.20 12.51
N SER A 133 -1.77 -7.13 12.97
CA SER A 133 -2.47 -5.89 13.25
C SER A 133 -1.77 -5.17 14.41
N VAL A 134 -1.19 -4.00 14.13
CA VAL A 134 -0.52 -3.16 15.14
C VAL A 134 -1.47 -2.12 15.73
N ILE A 135 -2.51 -1.75 14.97
CA ILE A 135 -3.63 -0.94 15.44
C ILE A 135 -4.88 -1.20 14.58
N ALA A 136 -6.04 -1.23 15.23
CA ALA A 136 -7.35 -1.26 14.60
C ALA A 136 -8.23 -0.15 15.18
N LEU A 137 -8.65 0.79 14.33
CA LEU A 137 -9.57 1.88 14.63
C LEU A 137 -10.92 1.55 13.99
N LYS A 138 -11.99 1.63 14.76
CA LYS A 138 -13.37 1.30 14.34
C LYS A 138 -14.32 2.40 14.78
N ASP A 139 -15.54 2.33 14.27
CA ASP A 139 -16.63 3.26 14.62
C ASP A 139 -16.24 4.73 14.40
N LEU A 140 -15.41 5.00 13.39
CA LEU A 140 -15.04 6.35 12.98
C LEU A 140 -16.20 6.98 12.19
N GLU A 141 -16.24 8.32 12.16
CA GLU A 141 -17.16 9.03 11.28
C GLU A 141 -16.76 8.79 9.82
N ASN A 142 -17.71 8.56 8.91
CA ASN A 142 -17.40 8.38 7.49
C ASN A 142 -17.00 9.71 6.82
N LYS A 143 -15.75 10.12 7.05
CA LYS A 143 -15.15 11.36 6.54
C LYS A 143 -13.67 11.15 6.22
N GLU A 144 -13.04 12.19 5.68
CA GLU A 144 -11.59 12.21 5.51
C GLU A 144 -10.87 12.22 6.86
N HIS A 145 -9.87 11.37 6.97
CA HIS A 145 -9.04 11.16 8.14
C HIS A 145 -7.56 11.17 7.75
N HIS A 146 -6.74 11.68 8.67
CA HIS A 146 -5.29 11.64 8.59
C HIS A 146 -4.72 10.79 9.72
N PHE A 147 -4.21 9.61 9.39
CA PHE A 147 -3.54 8.72 10.32
C PHE A 147 -2.03 8.90 10.26
N ALA A 148 -1.36 8.89 11.40
CA ALA A 148 0.09 8.84 11.50
C ALA A 148 0.52 7.66 12.39
N MET A 149 1.47 6.86 11.91
CA MET A 149 2.23 5.90 12.69
C MET A 149 3.64 6.44 12.92
N ILE A 150 4.01 6.56 14.19
CA ILE A 150 5.16 7.35 14.62
C ILE A 150 6.16 6.45 15.36
N LEU A 151 7.41 6.50 14.92
CA LEU A 151 8.57 5.92 15.60
C LEU A 151 9.45 7.07 16.10
N ASN A 152 9.36 7.37 17.40
CA ASN A 152 10.10 8.46 18.03
C ASN A 152 10.59 8.10 19.44
N SER A 153 10.70 6.79 19.75
CA SER A 153 11.08 6.33 21.08
C SER A 153 12.43 6.91 21.50
N THR A 154 12.50 7.41 22.73
CA THR A 154 13.72 7.90 23.36
C THR A 154 14.40 6.83 24.24
N GLU A 155 13.77 5.66 24.37
CA GLU A 155 14.22 4.58 25.25
C GLU A 155 14.62 3.32 24.49
N LEU A 156 13.97 3.05 23.35
CA LEU A 156 14.17 1.83 22.57
C LEU A 156 14.52 2.17 21.12
N ASN A 157 15.64 1.63 20.65
CA ASN A 157 15.83 1.46 19.21
C ASN A 157 14.71 0.56 18.72
N SER A 158 13.98 1.02 17.71
CA SER A 158 12.79 0.34 17.22
C SER A 158 12.79 0.19 15.70
N VAL A 159 12.05 -0.79 15.23
CA VAL A 159 11.89 -1.11 13.81
C VAL A 159 10.40 -1.13 13.48
N ALA A 160 10.07 -0.86 12.22
CA ALA A 160 8.76 -1.15 11.66
C ALA A 160 8.92 -1.72 10.25
N LEU A 161 8.21 -2.80 9.95
CA LEU A 161 8.05 -3.36 8.60
C LEU A 161 6.57 -3.25 8.27
N PHE A 162 6.17 -2.14 7.66
CA PHE A 162 4.79 -1.91 7.24
C PHE A 162 4.50 -2.66 5.94
N ASP A 163 3.38 -3.40 5.91
CA ASP A 163 3.00 -4.29 4.81
C ASP A 163 1.77 -3.73 4.07
N TYR A 164 0.68 -3.50 4.79
CA TYR A 164 -0.51 -2.89 4.22
C TYR A 164 -1.45 -2.34 5.29
N ALA A 165 -2.45 -1.59 4.87
CA ALA A 165 -3.59 -1.22 5.70
C ALA A 165 -4.91 -1.57 5.01
N THR A 166 -5.97 -1.73 5.80
CA THR A 166 -7.33 -1.86 5.30
C THR A 166 -8.18 -0.70 5.79
N VAL A 167 -9.06 -0.21 4.92
CA VAL A 167 -10.00 0.86 5.23
C VAL A 167 -11.40 0.37 4.93
N GLU A 168 -12.31 0.51 5.87
CA GLU A 168 -13.74 0.33 5.61
C GLU A 168 -14.40 1.69 5.43
N PHE A 169 -15.30 1.82 4.46
CA PHE A 169 -16.02 3.07 4.18
C PHE A 169 -17.45 2.77 3.72
N GLU A 170 -18.36 3.71 3.96
CA GLU A 170 -19.73 3.56 3.47
C GLU A 170 -19.80 3.99 2.01
N GLY A 171 -20.15 3.06 1.13
CA GLY A 171 -20.48 3.32 -0.26
C GLY A 171 -21.99 3.40 -0.48
N ASP A 172 -22.38 4.20 -1.47
CA ASP A 172 -23.74 4.15 -1.99
C ASP A 172 -23.95 2.85 -2.77
N ASN A 173 -25.01 2.12 -2.44
CA ASN A 173 -25.44 0.98 -3.24
C ASN A 173 -26.02 1.47 -4.58
N ALA A 174 -25.17 1.79 -5.54
CA ALA A 174 -25.60 1.98 -6.92
C ALA A 174 -26.11 0.63 -7.42
N THR A 175 -27.43 0.44 -7.39
CA THR A 175 -28.11 -0.65 -8.09
C THR A 175 -27.68 -0.57 -9.56
N SER A 176 -26.79 -1.48 -9.98
CA SER A 176 -26.37 -1.62 -11.36
C SER A 176 -27.52 -2.20 -12.18
N THR A 177 -28.46 -1.35 -12.60
CA THR A 177 -29.35 -1.67 -13.72
C THR A 177 -28.51 -1.67 -14.99
N GLY A 178 -27.99 -2.85 -15.34
CA GLY A 178 -27.38 -3.12 -16.63
C GLY A 178 -28.35 -2.73 -17.75
N THR A 179 -28.06 -1.61 -18.42
CA THR A 179 -28.76 -1.24 -19.64
C THR A 179 -28.08 -1.97 -20.80
N SER A 180 -28.65 -3.14 -21.13
CA SER A 180 -28.40 -3.81 -22.39
C SER A 180 -29.03 -2.99 -23.52
N GLY A 181 -28.21 -2.21 -24.24
CA GLY A 181 -28.61 -1.53 -25.47
C GLY A 181 -28.09 -2.28 -26.69
N SER A 182 -28.86 -3.24 -27.21
CA SER A 182 -28.68 -3.81 -28.54
C SER A 182 -29.89 -3.47 -29.41
N ALA A 183 -29.68 -2.71 -30.49
CA ALA A 183 -30.44 -2.83 -31.75
C ALA A 183 -29.77 -2.04 -32.91
N SER A 184 -29.22 -2.82 -33.85
CA SER A 184 -29.21 -2.72 -35.34
C SER A 184 -30.38 -1.92 -35.96
N SER A 185 -30.41 -1.31 -37.16
CA SER A 185 -29.62 -1.16 -38.42
C SER A 185 -30.20 0.07 -39.18
N THR A 186 -29.67 0.66 -40.26
CA THR A 186 -29.60 0.22 -41.69
C THR A 186 -29.23 1.46 -42.59
N PRO A 187 -29.09 1.42 -43.96
CA PRO A 187 -27.84 1.76 -44.67
C PRO A 187 -27.96 2.90 -45.72
N THR A 188 -26.83 3.33 -46.31
CA THR A 188 -26.79 3.93 -47.67
C THR A 188 -25.42 3.70 -48.35
N GLY A 189 -25.43 3.06 -49.53
CA GLY A 189 -24.34 3.11 -50.53
C GLY A 189 -24.54 4.30 -51.50
N PRO A 190 -23.72 4.49 -52.58
CA PRO A 190 -23.18 3.43 -53.44
C PRO A 190 -21.71 3.58 -53.96
N SER A 191 -21.21 2.43 -54.45
CA SER A 191 -20.31 2.09 -55.59
C SER A 191 -19.18 3.00 -56.12
N SER A 192 -17.99 2.41 -56.30
CA SER A 192 -17.33 2.28 -57.62
C SER A 192 -16.38 1.06 -57.68
N ILE A 193 -16.21 0.52 -58.89
CA ILE A 193 -15.69 -0.81 -59.29
C ILE A 193 -14.35 -0.65 -60.05
N GLY A 194 -13.47 -1.65 -59.97
CA GLY A 194 -12.40 -1.95 -60.96
C GLY A 194 -11.09 -2.41 -60.30
N THR A 195 -10.80 -3.69 -60.04
CA THR A 195 -10.49 -4.86 -60.90
C THR A 195 -9.04 -4.92 -61.44
N GLY A 196 -8.32 -6.01 -61.09
CA GLY A 196 -7.17 -6.60 -61.81
C GLY A 196 -5.87 -6.68 -60.99
N SER A 197 -5.56 -7.76 -60.26
CA SER A 197 -4.98 -9.07 -60.66
C SER A 197 -3.45 -9.12 -60.92
N VAL A 198 -2.78 -10.01 -60.15
CA VAL A 198 -1.61 -10.86 -60.51
C VAL A 198 -0.25 -10.11 -60.52
N THR A 199 0.85 -10.52 -59.85
CA THR A 199 1.54 -11.83 -59.80
C THR A 199 2.68 -11.80 -58.73
N GLN A 200 2.94 -12.92 -58.06
CA GLN A 200 4.27 -13.35 -57.52
C GLN A 200 5.29 -13.47 -58.70
N PRO A 201 6.64 -13.49 -58.53
CA PRO A 201 7.35 -14.36 -57.57
C PRO A 201 8.76 -13.92 -57.04
N THR A 202 9.24 -14.71 -56.06
CA THR A 202 10.62 -15.22 -55.81
C THR A 202 11.81 -14.38 -55.32
N GLY A 203 12.44 -14.94 -54.25
CA GLY A 203 13.89 -14.95 -53.95
C GLY A 203 14.34 -13.89 -52.94
N GLY A 204 15.13 -14.12 -51.89
CA GLY A 204 15.83 -15.29 -51.35
C GLY A 204 16.89 -14.80 -50.33
N ALA A 205 17.12 -15.58 -49.27
CA ALA A 205 18.35 -15.74 -48.47
C ALA A 205 18.88 -14.67 -47.46
N THR A 206 19.09 -15.18 -46.23
CA THR A 206 20.29 -15.08 -45.34
C THR A 206 20.63 -13.88 -44.42
N GLY A 207 20.97 -14.22 -43.16
CA GLY A 207 21.89 -13.48 -42.24
C GLY A 207 21.22 -12.95 -40.96
N ASN A 208 21.23 -13.62 -39.79
CA ASN A 208 22.29 -13.75 -38.76
C ASN A 208 22.62 -12.47 -37.95
N GLY A 209 22.32 -12.51 -36.64
CA GLY A 209 23.21 -12.03 -35.57
C GLY A 209 23.10 -10.59 -35.03
N ASN A 210 22.84 -10.52 -33.72
CA ASN A 210 23.35 -9.54 -32.73
C ASN A 210 22.61 -8.20 -32.52
N GLY A 211 21.82 -8.12 -31.44
CA GLY A 211 21.51 -6.86 -30.71
C GLY A 211 22.00 -7.01 -29.27
N ALA A 212 23.12 -6.39 -28.88
CA ALA A 212 23.28 -5.00 -28.46
C ALA A 212 22.94 -4.82 -26.96
N LEU A 213 24.02 -4.82 -26.16
CA LEU A 213 24.10 -4.49 -24.74
C LEU A 213 23.78 -3.01 -24.54
N GLY A 214 22.79 -2.70 -23.70
CA GLY A 214 22.52 -1.36 -23.19
C GLY A 214 22.95 -1.26 -21.73
N LEU A 215 24.12 -0.67 -21.48
CA LEU A 215 24.59 -0.29 -20.15
C LEU A 215 23.65 0.76 -19.54
N LYS A 216 23.14 0.50 -18.33
CA LYS A 216 22.63 1.54 -17.43
C LYS A 216 23.59 1.70 -16.26
N THR A 217 24.27 2.83 -16.22
CA THR A 217 25.12 3.26 -15.11
C THR A 217 24.24 3.75 -13.95
N ASN A 218 24.24 3.02 -12.83
CA ASN A 218 23.71 3.50 -11.55
C ASN A 218 24.82 4.23 -10.77
N VAL A 219 24.52 5.43 -10.31
CA VAL A 219 25.32 6.19 -9.34
C VAL A 219 24.95 5.74 -7.93
N LEU A 220 25.98 5.60 -7.10
CA LEU A 220 26.06 4.98 -5.77
C LEU A 220 26.06 6.05 -4.64
N LEU A 221 25.88 5.57 -3.40
CA LEU A 221 26.27 6.09 -2.06
C LEU A 221 25.17 6.83 -1.26
N GLY A 222 24.89 6.47 0.00
CA GLY A 222 25.52 5.44 0.84
C GLY A 222 24.91 5.32 2.24
N GLY A 223 24.98 4.11 2.80
CA GLY A 223 24.80 3.83 4.22
C GLY A 223 26.16 3.51 4.84
N VAL A 224 26.57 4.29 5.83
CA VAL A 224 27.84 4.15 6.55
C VAL A 224 27.70 3.04 7.59
N GLY A 225 28.39 1.92 7.38
CA GLY A 225 28.57 0.89 8.41
C GLY A 225 29.66 1.32 9.40
N VAL A 226 29.29 1.56 10.66
CA VAL A 226 30.25 1.75 11.75
C VAL A 226 30.64 0.39 12.32
N LEU A 227 31.89 0.00 12.10
CA LEU A 227 32.55 -1.13 12.75
C LEU A 227 32.96 -0.69 14.17
N MET A 228 32.33 -1.21 15.23
CA MET A 228 32.88 -1.11 16.58
C MET A 228 33.76 -2.32 16.87
N GLY A 229 35.05 -2.07 17.04
CA GLY A 229 36.01 -3.02 17.58
C GLY A 229 35.81 -3.21 19.08
N ILE A 230 35.64 -4.47 19.49
CA ILE A 230 35.63 -4.88 20.90
C ILE A 230 37.08 -4.82 21.40
N ALA A 231 37.35 -3.97 22.39
CA ALA A 231 38.55 -4.06 23.21
C ALA A 231 38.23 -4.90 24.46
N LEU A 232 38.76 -6.13 24.53
CA LEU A 232 38.93 -6.84 25.80
C LEU A 232 40.10 -6.19 26.54
N THR A 233 39.90 -5.85 27.81
CA THR A 233 41.00 -5.79 28.78
C THR A 233 40.68 -6.68 29.97
N ALA A 234 41.72 -7.43 30.35
CA ALA A 234 41.78 -8.44 31.39
C ALA A 234 41.55 -7.90 32.81
#